data_AF-A0A7Y9ISG6-F1
#
_entry.id   AF-A0A7Y9ISG6-F1
#
_cell.length_a   1.000
_cell.length_b   1.000
_cell.length_c   1.000
_cell.angle_alpha   90.00
_cell.angle_beta   90.00
_cell.angle_gamma   90.00
#
_symmetry.space_group_name_H-M   'P 1'
#
loop_
_entity.id
_entity.type
_entity.pdbx_description
1 polymer ?
#
loop_
_entity_poly.entity_id
_entity_poly.type
_entity_poly.pdbx_seq_one_letter_code
_entity_poly.pdbx_strand_id
1 'polypeptide(L)'
;MIRSSFATLLLGAALLSPAGAQTADPSVSPATGPAATSPATTPAPSSAPLQAPVARDAQPGSTANPTAAPPSNMPTTASPTGAPTTGAGSLGGIQSTNIFEVKPDASADPGYAEQNNAQRGRVQPGNNAPIWREVNSGKPGYSSLPHSQAPEAGILIQKFTQYPGSMFTTAGEAWRQTRNNWLIPYGGALMLIVLVAILLFYFAKGPIKVHGKPTGRLIERFTYFERACHWVNAIAFCILAISGIVMAFGKFFALPILGGQIFGPITWVLKTIHNFVGPAFVVSLIVMFFAFVRDNFPDKSDWLWIRKGGGLFNGEHVPAGRFNAGEKLVFWGGVLFLGIFVTLSGLFLDHLLPVGEYTRGNMQIAHMVHAVATILMMCMIMGHIYLGTFGMNGAYRAMKTGYVDETWAREHHEIWYDDIKAGKIPAQRTPDPSVAKTPTRPARA
;
A
#
# COMPACT_ATOMS: atom_id res chain seq x y z
N MET A 1 -32.58 -9.47 8.25
CA MET A 1 -32.73 -8.00 8.33
C MET A 1 -31.78 -7.50 9.40
N ILE A 2 -30.64 -6.94 8.99
CA ILE A 2 -29.68 -6.06 9.72
C ILE A 2 -28.50 -5.96 8.74
N ARG A 3 -28.60 -5.01 7.80
CA ARG A 3 -27.54 -4.55 6.89
C ARG A 3 -28.00 -3.18 6.40
N SER A 4 -27.75 -2.15 7.20
CA SER A 4 -27.67 -0.75 6.74
C SER A 4 -27.52 0.12 7.97
N SER A 5 -26.32 0.66 8.17
CA SER A 5 -26.02 1.97 8.78
C SER A 5 -24.52 2.02 9.11
N PHE A 6 -23.65 2.13 8.11
CA PHE A 6 -22.24 2.50 8.32
C PHE A 6 -21.60 3.14 7.08
N ALA A 7 -22.38 3.88 6.29
CA ALA A 7 -21.91 4.44 5.01
C ALA A 7 -22.45 5.85 4.75
N THR A 8 -22.25 6.78 5.70
CA THR A 8 -22.46 8.22 5.43
C THR A 8 -21.54 9.08 6.30
N LEU A 9 -20.22 8.99 6.14
CA LEU A 9 -19.27 10.00 6.65
C LEU A 9 -17.85 9.71 6.15
N LEU A 10 -17.59 9.92 4.84
CA LEU A 10 -16.24 10.07 4.27
C LEU A 10 -16.33 10.34 2.75
N LEU A 11 -16.96 11.46 2.36
CA LEU A 11 -16.91 11.91 0.98
C LEU A 11 -16.64 13.42 0.95
N GLY A 12 -15.39 13.77 0.72
CA GLY A 12 -14.96 15.16 0.64
C GLY A 12 -13.45 15.28 0.46
N ALA A 13 -12.94 14.81 -0.68
CA ALA A 13 -11.75 15.33 -1.41
C ALA A 13 -11.11 14.21 -2.24
N ALA A 14 -11.43 14.17 -3.55
CA ALA A 14 -10.52 13.74 -4.63
C ALA A 14 -11.29 13.72 -5.97
N LEU A 15 -11.46 14.89 -6.57
CA LEU A 15 -11.72 14.99 -8.01
C LEU A 15 -10.66 15.92 -8.61
N LEU A 16 -9.57 15.33 -9.06
CA LEU A 16 -8.69 15.93 -10.06
C LEU A 16 -8.60 14.96 -11.24
N SER A 17 -9.43 15.20 -12.26
CA SER A 17 -9.20 14.69 -13.60
C SER A 17 -8.29 15.66 -14.35
N PRO A 18 -7.29 15.21 -15.12
CA PRO A 18 -6.66 16.07 -16.11
C PRO A 18 -7.50 16.05 -17.39
N ALA A 19 -7.94 17.24 -17.82
CA ALA A 19 -8.54 17.49 -19.12
C ALA A 19 -7.45 17.96 -20.12
N GLY A 20 -7.61 17.55 -21.39
CA GLY A 20 -6.88 18.04 -22.57
C GLY A 20 -5.98 16.97 -23.20
N ALA A 21 -6.04 16.65 -24.50
CA ALA A 21 -6.77 17.23 -25.61
C ALA A 21 -6.92 16.14 -26.71
N GLN A 22 -8.12 15.99 -27.28
CA GLN A 22 -8.32 15.29 -28.57
C GLN A 22 -8.73 16.34 -29.59
N THR A 23 -7.86 16.54 -30.57
CA THR A 23 -8.13 17.31 -31.79
C THR A 23 -9.10 16.51 -32.65
N ALA A 24 -10.19 17.18 -33.06
CA ALA A 24 -11.19 16.66 -33.96
C ALA A 24 -10.67 16.56 -35.40
N ASP A 25 -11.07 15.50 -36.11
CA ASP A 25 -11.01 15.41 -37.57
C ASP A 25 -12.45 15.13 -38.07
N PRO A 26 -13.01 15.93 -39.01
CA PRO A 26 -14.39 15.80 -39.44
C PRO A 26 -14.48 15.09 -40.79
N SER A 27 -14.91 13.82 -40.80
CA SER A 27 -15.58 13.25 -41.98
C SER A 27 -16.36 12.01 -41.59
N VAL A 28 -17.69 12.07 -41.68
CA VAL A 28 -18.62 11.07 -42.24
C VAL A 28 -20.04 11.47 -41.85
N SER A 29 -20.83 11.88 -42.85
CA SER A 29 -22.27 12.10 -42.75
C SER A 29 -23.04 10.77 -42.60
N PRO A 30 -24.25 10.80 -42.03
CA PRO A 30 -25.05 9.61 -41.78
C PRO A 30 -25.90 9.23 -43.01
N ALA A 31 -25.97 7.93 -43.32
CA ALA A 31 -26.92 7.39 -44.27
C ALA A 31 -28.06 6.65 -43.54
N THR A 32 -29.27 6.94 -43.99
CA THR A 32 -30.58 6.55 -43.47
C THR A 32 -31.07 5.18 -43.97
N GLY A 33 -31.53 4.33 -43.03
CA GLY A 33 -32.64 3.34 -43.15
C GLY A 33 -32.41 2.05 -43.97
N PRO A 34 -33.34 1.06 -43.93
CA PRO A 34 -34.59 0.98 -43.15
C PRO A 34 -34.74 -0.31 -42.30
N ALA A 35 -35.81 -0.34 -41.49
CA ALA A 35 -36.25 -1.44 -40.66
C ALA A 35 -36.92 -2.59 -41.43
N ALA A 36 -36.74 -3.84 -40.96
CA ALA A 36 -37.63 -4.98 -41.24
C ALA A 36 -37.49 -6.10 -40.19
N THR A 37 -38.51 -6.17 -39.32
CA THR A 37 -39.27 -7.32 -38.78
C THR A 37 -38.77 -8.78 -38.79
N SER A 38 -39.03 -9.44 -37.65
CA SER A 38 -39.49 -10.85 -37.39
C SER A 38 -38.48 -11.85 -36.79
N PRO A 39 -38.92 -12.93 -36.11
CA PRO A 39 -39.86 -12.99 -34.98
C PRO A 39 -39.28 -13.78 -33.78
N ALA A 40 -40.00 -13.76 -32.66
CA ALA A 40 -39.73 -14.51 -31.44
C ALA A 40 -39.89 -16.04 -31.62
N THR A 41 -39.04 -16.83 -30.96
CA THR A 41 -39.37 -18.21 -30.58
C THR A 41 -38.69 -18.55 -29.26
N THR A 42 -39.51 -18.71 -28.23
CA THR A 42 -39.20 -19.29 -26.91
C THR A 42 -39.06 -20.81 -27.02
N PRO A 43 -38.33 -21.45 -26.08
CA PRO A 43 -38.91 -22.64 -25.46
C PRO A 43 -38.89 -22.58 -23.92
N ALA A 44 -39.94 -23.17 -23.34
CA ALA A 44 -40.21 -23.31 -21.92
C ALA A 44 -39.48 -24.56 -21.32
N PRO A 45 -39.49 -24.74 -19.98
CA PRO A 45 -38.43 -25.40 -19.23
C PRO A 45 -38.64 -26.91 -18.98
N SER A 46 -37.55 -27.65 -18.74
CA SER A 46 -37.62 -28.98 -18.12
C SER A 46 -36.98 -28.99 -16.74
N SER A 47 -37.64 -29.69 -15.82
CA SER A 47 -37.49 -29.69 -14.38
C SER A 47 -36.48 -30.71 -13.83
N ALA A 48 -35.61 -30.23 -12.92
CA ALA A 48 -35.04 -30.87 -11.70
C ALA A 48 -34.01 -32.03 -11.81
N PRO A 49 -33.21 -32.31 -10.75
CA PRO A 49 -32.56 -31.41 -9.78
C PRO A 49 -31.04 -31.69 -9.58
N LEU A 50 -30.39 -30.72 -8.92
CA LEU A 50 -29.00 -30.71 -8.45
C LEU A 50 -28.69 -31.79 -7.39
N GLN A 51 -27.51 -32.43 -7.50
CA GLN A 51 -26.83 -33.11 -6.40
C GLN A 51 -25.43 -32.51 -6.19
N ALA A 52 -25.16 -32.10 -4.95
CA ALA A 52 -23.86 -31.66 -4.46
C ALA A 52 -23.07 -32.84 -3.87
N PRO A 53 -21.73 -32.73 -3.76
CA PRO A 53 -20.99 -33.38 -2.67
C PRO A 53 -20.39 -32.29 -1.77
N VAL A 54 -20.85 -32.15 -0.53
CA VAL A 54 -20.39 -32.85 0.69
C VAL A 54 -18.91 -32.59 1.00
N ALA A 55 -18.70 -31.74 2.00
CA ALA A 55 -17.46 -31.59 2.75
C ALA A 55 -17.22 -32.78 3.68
N ARG A 56 -15.94 -33.17 3.88
CA ARG A 56 -15.49 -33.87 5.09
C ARG A 56 -14.09 -33.40 5.49
N ASP A 57 -14.00 -32.89 6.70
CA ASP A 57 -12.78 -32.64 7.46
C ASP A 57 -12.22 -33.92 8.11
N ALA A 58 -10.93 -33.82 8.49
CA ALA A 58 -10.22 -34.46 9.60
C ALA A 58 -9.13 -35.54 9.30
N GLN A 59 -7.90 -35.11 9.58
CA GLN A 59 -6.59 -35.76 9.86
C GLN A 59 -6.62 -36.87 10.97
N PRO A 60 -5.52 -37.59 11.38
CA PRO A 60 -4.06 -37.37 11.19
C PRO A 60 -3.15 -38.62 10.95
N GLY A 61 -1.84 -38.41 10.66
CA GLY A 61 -0.77 -39.26 11.26
C GLY A 61 0.31 -39.92 10.37
N SER A 62 1.54 -39.44 10.54
CA SER A 62 2.85 -40.16 10.58
C SER A 62 3.66 -40.48 9.30
N THR A 63 4.85 -39.86 9.28
CA THR A 63 6.21 -40.39 8.99
C THR A 63 6.51 -41.09 7.67
N ALA A 64 7.34 -40.46 6.83
CA ALA A 64 8.76 -40.84 6.62
C ALA A 64 9.32 -40.16 5.36
N ASN A 65 10.48 -39.54 5.50
CA ASN A 65 11.36 -39.17 4.39
C ASN A 65 12.18 -40.42 4.02
N PRO A 66 12.55 -40.66 2.75
CA PRO A 66 13.94 -40.31 2.41
C PRO A 66 14.19 -39.83 0.96
N THR A 67 15.11 -38.87 0.86
CA THR A 67 16.16 -38.67 -0.17
C THR A 67 15.95 -39.25 -1.59
N ALA A 68 15.81 -38.35 -2.56
CA ALA A 68 15.95 -38.67 -3.99
C ALA A 68 17.41 -38.48 -4.46
N ALA A 69 18.01 -39.57 -4.93
CA ALA A 69 19.22 -39.62 -5.76
C ALA A 69 18.83 -39.52 -7.27
N PRO A 70 19.76 -39.19 -8.19
CA PRO A 70 19.44 -38.78 -9.56
C PRO A 70 19.12 -39.98 -10.48
N PRO A 71 18.34 -39.80 -11.56
CA PRO A 71 18.08 -40.90 -12.48
C PRO A 71 19.23 -41.08 -13.49
N SER A 72 19.90 -42.22 -13.40
CA SER A 72 20.71 -42.83 -14.46
C SER A 72 20.09 -44.17 -14.83
N ASN A 73 19.66 -44.34 -16.09
CA ASN A 73 19.74 -45.55 -16.93
C ASN A 73 18.60 -45.58 -17.97
N MET A 74 18.97 -45.32 -19.23
CA MET A 74 18.23 -45.76 -20.42
C MET A 74 18.86 -47.09 -20.89
N PRO A 75 18.09 -48.10 -21.31
CA PRO A 75 18.66 -49.33 -21.84
C PRO A 75 19.09 -49.16 -23.30
N THR A 76 20.32 -49.58 -23.57
CA THR A 76 20.90 -49.82 -24.90
C THR A 76 20.36 -51.11 -25.52
N THR A 77 19.85 -51.05 -26.74
CA THR A 77 19.72 -52.23 -27.61
C THR A 77 20.15 -51.94 -29.05
N ALA A 78 21.17 -52.69 -29.46
CA ALA A 78 21.50 -53.25 -30.78
C ALA A 78 21.51 -52.36 -32.05
N SER A 79 22.71 -52.32 -32.64
CA SER A 79 23.01 -51.88 -34.01
C SER A 79 22.21 -52.68 -35.06
N PRO A 80 21.72 -52.04 -36.15
CA PRO A 80 21.38 -52.76 -37.37
C PRO A 80 22.61 -52.87 -38.28
N THR A 81 22.93 -54.12 -38.61
CA THR A 81 23.79 -54.53 -39.73
C THR A 81 23.19 -54.10 -41.07
N GLY A 82 24.08 -53.86 -42.04
CA GLY A 82 23.79 -53.17 -43.29
C GLY A 82 22.78 -53.81 -44.24
N ALA A 83 22.12 -52.94 -45.00
CA ALA A 83 21.37 -53.22 -46.22
C ALA A 83 21.88 -52.28 -47.34
N PRO A 84 21.77 -52.69 -48.62
CA PRO A 84 22.75 -52.36 -49.65
C PRO A 84 22.62 -50.93 -50.20
N THR A 85 23.76 -50.40 -50.67
CA THR A 85 23.87 -49.19 -51.49
C THR A 85 23.04 -49.32 -52.77
N THR A 86 21.83 -48.78 -52.76
CA THR A 86 21.09 -48.41 -53.98
C THR A 86 21.53 -47.02 -54.42
N GLY A 87 21.86 -46.91 -55.71
CA GLY A 87 22.61 -45.82 -56.31
C GLY A 87 22.07 -44.40 -56.10
N ALA A 88 22.97 -43.46 -56.37
CA ALA A 88 22.75 -42.03 -56.43
C ALA A 88 21.50 -41.69 -57.27
N GLY A 89 20.36 -41.53 -56.59
CA GLY A 89 19.21 -40.80 -57.09
C GLY A 89 19.41 -39.34 -56.69
N SER A 90 19.61 -38.47 -57.69
CA SER A 90 19.60 -37.01 -57.56
C SER A 90 18.43 -36.57 -56.66
N LEU A 91 18.71 -36.21 -55.41
CA LEU A 91 17.85 -35.32 -54.64
C LEU A 91 17.82 -33.99 -55.40
N GLY A 92 16.80 -33.83 -56.23
CA GLY A 92 16.59 -32.61 -57.00
C GLY A 92 16.65 -31.40 -56.08
N GLY A 93 17.62 -30.53 -56.33
CA GLY A 93 17.52 -29.10 -56.10
C GLY A 93 17.47 -28.58 -54.66
N ILE A 94 17.87 -29.32 -53.62
CA ILE A 94 18.04 -28.68 -52.30
C ILE A 94 19.42 -28.01 -52.26
N GLN A 95 19.47 -26.77 -52.77
CA GLN A 95 20.61 -25.88 -52.52
C GLN A 95 20.56 -25.41 -51.06
N SER A 96 21.67 -25.54 -50.35
CA SER A 96 21.83 -24.93 -49.03
C SER A 96 21.90 -23.41 -49.19
N THR A 97 20.76 -22.72 -49.04
CA THR A 97 20.72 -21.25 -49.06
C THR A 97 21.29 -20.69 -47.76
N ASN A 98 22.11 -19.64 -47.87
CA ASN A 98 22.63 -18.92 -46.72
C ASN A 98 21.45 -18.30 -45.94
N ILE A 99 21.36 -18.50 -44.61
CA ILE A 99 20.24 -17.98 -43.81
C ILE A 99 20.15 -16.44 -43.86
N PHE A 100 21.27 -15.77 -44.14
CA PHE A 100 21.33 -14.31 -44.33
C PHE A 100 20.88 -13.84 -45.73
N GLU A 101 20.74 -14.77 -46.68
CA GLU A 101 20.23 -14.54 -48.04
C GLU A 101 18.75 -14.95 -48.19
N VAL A 102 18.24 -15.83 -47.30
CA VAL A 102 16.81 -16.08 -47.12
C VAL A 102 16.20 -14.90 -46.34
N LYS A 103 15.85 -13.82 -47.06
CA LYS A 103 14.87 -12.87 -46.52
C LYS A 103 13.56 -13.64 -46.32
N PRO A 104 12.83 -13.50 -45.20
CA PRO A 104 11.44 -13.89 -45.22
C PRO A 104 10.73 -12.87 -46.12
N ASP A 105 10.66 -13.15 -47.42
CA ASP A 105 9.97 -12.32 -48.42
C ASP A 105 8.56 -11.96 -47.97
N ALA A 106 7.94 -12.86 -47.21
CA ALA A 106 6.67 -12.65 -46.55
C ALA A 106 6.60 -11.31 -45.78
N SER A 107 7.67 -10.91 -45.08
CA SER A 107 7.69 -9.65 -44.32
C SER A 107 7.61 -8.37 -45.18
N ALA A 108 7.90 -8.48 -46.48
CA ALA A 108 7.72 -7.40 -47.46
C ALA A 108 6.30 -7.35 -48.04
N ASP A 109 5.44 -8.33 -47.74
CA ASP A 109 4.05 -8.34 -48.20
C ASP A 109 3.29 -7.11 -47.69
N PRO A 110 2.50 -6.43 -48.55
CA PRO A 110 1.60 -5.39 -48.09
C PRO A 110 0.66 -5.92 -46.99
N GLY A 111 0.59 -5.21 -45.87
CA GLY A 111 -0.24 -5.62 -44.75
C GLY A 111 0.34 -6.75 -43.89
N TYR A 112 1.64 -7.09 -44.06
CA TYR A 112 2.24 -8.19 -43.31
C TYR A 112 2.08 -8.00 -41.81
N ALA A 113 2.27 -6.80 -41.25
CA ALA A 113 2.15 -6.57 -39.81
C ALA A 113 0.73 -6.83 -39.29
N GLU A 114 -0.29 -6.59 -40.11
CA GLU A 114 -1.72 -6.64 -39.76
C GLU A 114 -2.32 -8.04 -39.90
N GLN A 115 -1.62 -8.98 -40.54
CA GLN A 115 -2.13 -10.33 -40.74
C GLN A 115 -2.49 -11.03 -39.41
N ASN A 116 -3.64 -11.71 -39.40
CA ASN A 116 -4.05 -12.63 -38.34
C ASN A 116 -3.25 -13.94 -38.40
N ASN A 117 -3.43 -14.84 -37.42
CA ASN A 117 -2.63 -16.06 -37.35
C ASN A 117 -2.86 -17.02 -38.53
N ALA A 118 -4.08 -17.09 -39.06
CA ALA A 118 -4.40 -17.93 -40.20
C ALA A 118 -3.72 -17.42 -41.49
N GLN A 119 -3.68 -16.10 -41.68
CA GLN A 119 -2.97 -15.46 -42.78
C GLN A 119 -1.45 -15.64 -42.63
N ARG A 120 -0.91 -15.45 -41.43
CA ARG A 120 0.52 -15.66 -41.13
C ARG A 120 0.96 -17.08 -41.42
N GLY A 121 0.16 -18.07 -41.05
CA GLY A 121 0.45 -19.48 -41.29
C GLY A 121 0.57 -19.85 -42.78
N ARG A 122 0.05 -19.01 -43.71
CA ARG A 122 0.17 -19.23 -45.16
C ARG A 122 1.49 -18.69 -45.73
N VAL A 123 1.97 -17.56 -45.21
CA VAL A 123 3.16 -16.85 -45.75
C VAL A 123 4.43 -17.11 -44.95
N GLN A 124 4.30 -17.40 -43.65
CA GLN A 124 5.40 -17.78 -42.77
C GLN A 124 4.92 -18.79 -41.71
N PRO A 125 4.78 -20.09 -42.07
CA PRO A 125 4.41 -21.15 -41.15
C PRO A 125 5.31 -21.19 -39.90
N GLY A 126 4.71 -21.41 -38.73
CA GLY A 126 5.42 -21.43 -37.43
C GLY A 126 5.63 -20.07 -36.76
N ASN A 127 5.37 -18.95 -37.45
CA ASN A 127 5.37 -17.63 -36.83
C ASN A 127 4.02 -17.32 -36.17
N ASN A 128 3.98 -17.32 -34.84
CA ASN A 128 2.78 -17.00 -34.05
C ASN A 128 2.73 -15.53 -33.58
N ALA A 129 3.48 -14.62 -34.20
CA ALA A 129 3.52 -13.20 -33.84
C ALA A 129 2.14 -12.53 -33.77
N PRO A 130 1.16 -12.82 -34.65
CA PRO A 130 -0.18 -12.26 -34.54
C PRO A 130 -0.89 -12.65 -33.24
N ILE A 131 -0.81 -13.92 -32.83
CA ILE A 131 -1.38 -14.40 -31.56
C ILE A 131 -0.73 -13.65 -30.40
N TRP A 132 0.60 -13.56 -30.36
CA TRP A 132 1.28 -12.87 -29.26
C TRP A 132 0.98 -11.37 -29.21
N ARG A 133 0.79 -10.71 -30.36
CA ARG A 133 0.33 -9.32 -30.40
C ARG A 133 -1.08 -9.17 -29.84
N GLU A 134 -1.99 -10.08 -30.15
CA GLU A 134 -3.35 -10.09 -29.60
C GLU A 134 -3.33 -10.35 -28.09
N VAL A 135 -2.58 -11.36 -27.63
CA VAL A 135 -2.43 -11.67 -26.20
C VAL A 135 -1.85 -10.47 -25.43
N ASN A 136 -0.84 -9.79 -25.99
CA ASN A 136 -0.20 -8.62 -25.40
C ASN A 136 -1.03 -7.32 -25.51
N SER A 137 -2.12 -7.33 -26.28
CA SER A 137 -2.94 -6.14 -26.50
C SER A 137 -3.77 -5.74 -25.27
N GLY A 138 -3.92 -6.65 -24.30
CA GLY A 138 -4.82 -6.47 -23.16
C GLY A 138 -6.30 -6.59 -23.52
N LYS A 139 -6.63 -7.04 -24.73
CA LYS A 139 -8.02 -7.31 -25.12
C LYS A 139 -8.56 -8.54 -24.35
N PRO A 140 -9.78 -8.47 -23.82
CA PRO A 140 -10.40 -9.61 -23.17
C PRO A 140 -10.77 -10.67 -24.22
N GLY A 141 -10.30 -11.90 -24.00
CA GLY A 141 -10.85 -13.09 -24.62
C GLY A 141 -12.16 -13.52 -23.94
N TYR A 142 -12.74 -14.61 -24.43
CA TYR A 142 -13.94 -15.18 -23.82
C TYR A 142 -13.64 -15.74 -22.43
N SER A 143 -14.49 -15.42 -21.46
CA SER A 143 -14.52 -16.03 -20.13
C SER A 143 -15.98 -16.25 -19.72
N SER A 144 -16.25 -17.37 -19.04
CA SER A 144 -17.57 -17.68 -18.48
C SER A 144 -17.84 -16.97 -17.15
N LEU A 145 -16.84 -16.30 -16.57
CA LEU A 145 -17.00 -15.58 -15.31
C LEU A 145 -17.70 -14.23 -15.52
N PRO A 146 -18.68 -13.86 -14.67
CA PRO A 146 -19.29 -12.55 -14.72
C PRO A 146 -18.25 -11.44 -14.53
N HIS A 147 -18.30 -10.41 -15.39
CA HIS A 147 -17.39 -9.27 -15.30
C HIS A 147 -17.43 -8.57 -13.93
N SER A 148 -18.59 -8.55 -13.27
CA SER A 148 -18.75 -7.98 -11.93
C SER A 148 -17.99 -8.75 -10.83
N GLN A 149 -17.65 -10.02 -11.06
CA GLN A 149 -16.88 -10.85 -10.11
C GLN A 149 -15.42 -10.94 -10.51
N ALA A 150 -15.13 -10.96 -11.82
CA ALA A 150 -13.79 -11.13 -12.35
C ALA A 150 -13.58 -10.22 -13.58
N PRO A 151 -13.36 -8.91 -13.38
CA PRO A 151 -13.35 -7.92 -14.45
C PRO A 151 -12.27 -8.17 -15.51
N GLU A 152 -11.18 -8.84 -15.13
CA GLU A 152 -10.06 -9.16 -16.02
C GLU A 152 -9.92 -10.66 -16.34
N ALA A 153 -10.94 -11.49 -16.10
CA ALA A 153 -10.84 -12.95 -16.31
C ALA A 153 -10.51 -13.36 -17.76
N GLY A 154 -10.91 -12.54 -18.74
CA GLY A 154 -10.58 -12.75 -20.15
C GLY A 154 -9.21 -12.20 -20.56
N ILE A 155 -8.50 -11.49 -19.68
CA ILE A 155 -7.25 -10.79 -20.03
C ILE A 155 -6.05 -11.63 -19.59
N LEU A 156 -5.35 -12.24 -20.55
CA LEU A 156 -4.14 -13.02 -20.27
C LEU A 156 -2.97 -12.12 -19.84
N ILE A 157 -2.53 -11.23 -20.73
CA ILE A 157 -1.45 -10.27 -20.48
C ILE A 157 -2.05 -8.87 -20.47
N GLN A 158 -1.81 -8.12 -19.40
CA GLN A 158 -2.26 -6.74 -19.32
C GLN A 158 -1.58 -5.90 -20.39
N LYS A 159 -2.30 -4.89 -20.89
CA LYS A 159 -1.78 -3.95 -21.88
C LYS A 159 -0.42 -3.37 -21.46
N PHE A 160 0.37 -2.99 -22.46
CA PHE A 160 1.59 -2.25 -22.22
C PHE A 160 1.26 -0.91 -21.56
N THR A 161 2.03 -0.55 -20.55
CA THR A 161 1.90 0.68 -19.78
C THR A 161 3.28 1.15 -19.36
N GLN A 162 3.33 2.38 -18.87
CA GLN A 162 4.52 2.95 -18.28
C GLN A 162 4.16 3.59 -16.94
N TYR A 163 4.68 3.02 -15.87
CA TYR A 163 4.65 3.63 -14.55
C TYR A 163 5.91 4.47 -14.31
N PRO A 164 5.89 5.41 -13.35
CA PRO A 164 7.06 6.20 -13.00
C PRO A 164 8.30 5.32 -12.77
N GLY A 165 9.38 5.62 -13.49
CA GLY A 165 10.65 4.91 -13.38
C GLY A 165 10.72 3.53 -14.07
N SER A 166 9.70 3.13 -14.82
CA SER A 166 9.68 1.90 -15.62
C SER A 166 9.78 2.18 -17.12
N MET A 167 10.19 1.15 -17.87
CA MET A 167 10.09 1.13 -19.34
C MET A 167 8.64 0.95 -19.79
N PHE A 168 8.34 1.29 -21.05
CA PHE A 168 7.06 0.93 -21.65
C PHE A 168 7.02 -0.60 -21.92
N THR A 169 6.28 -1.33 -21.10
CA THR A 169 6.27 -2.80 -21.08
C THR A 169 4.94 -3.30 -20.52
N THR A 170 4.74 -4.62 -20.40
CA THR A 170 3.52 -5.19 -19.80
C THR A 170 3.28 -4.62 -18.39
N ALA A 171 2.02 -4.40 -17.99
CA ALA A 171 1.73 -3.70 -16.73
C ALA A 171 2.33 -4.37 -15.48
N GLY A 172 2.33 -5.70 -15.42
CA GLY A 172 3.00 -6.42 -14.33
C GLY A 172 4.51 -6.18 -14.28
N GLU A 173 5.17 -6.14 -15.43
CA GLU A 173 6.60 -5.85 -15.51
C GLU A 173 6.91 -4.39 -15.18
N ALA A 174 6.12 -3.45 -15.68
CA ALA A 174 6.25 -2.03 -15.37
C ALA A 174 6.14 -1.81 -13.86
N TRP A 175 5.14 -2.42 -13.21
CA TRP A 175 4.97 -2.35 -11.76
C TRP A 175 6.15 -2.98 -11.02
N ARG A 176 6.66 -4.13 -11.49
CA ARG A 176 7.83 -4.79 -10.90
C ARG A 176 9.07 -3.90 -10.96
N GLN A 177 9.31 -3.24 -12.09
CA GLN A 177 10.42 -2.30 -12.26
C GLN A 177 10.27 -1.10 -11.33
N THR A 178 9.11 -0.45 -11.29
CA THR A 178 8.84 0.65 -10.36
C THR A 178 9.02 0.21 -8.90
N ARG A 179 8.49 -0.97 -8.53
CA ARG A 179 8.64 -1.50 -7.16
C ARG A 179 10.10 -1.77 -6.81
N ASN A 180 10.79 -2.58 -7.62
CA ASN A 180 12.09 -3.14 -7.24
C ASN A 180 13.26 -2.20 -7.55
N ASN A 181 13.16 -1.35 -8.57
CA ASN A 181 14.23 -0.45 -8.97
C ASN A 181 14.06 0.95 -8.35
N TRP A 182 12.85 1.30 -7.90
CA TRP A 182 12.58 2.61 -7.31
C TRP A 182 12.06 2.53 -5.87
N LEU A 183 10.84 2.04 -5.66
CA LEU A 183 10.18 2.14 -4.35
C LEU A 183 10.99 1.46 -3.23
N ILE A 184 11.44 0.22 -3.46
CA ILE A 184 12.22 -0.52 -2.49
C ILE A 184 13.58 0.14 -2.22
N PRO A 185 14.47 0.35 -3.22
CA PRO A 185 15.81 0.87 -2.93
C PRO A 185 15.79 2.30 -2.36
N TYR A 186 15.04 3.23 -2.98
CA TYR A 186 14.99 4.61 -2.47
C TYR A 186 14.19 4.71 -1.17
N GLY A 187 13.12 3.94 -1.02
CA GLY A 187 12.35 3.90 0.21
C GLY A 187 13.16 3.34 1.39
N GLY A 188 13.86 2.24 1.16
CA GLY A 188 14.80 1.66 2.14
C GLY A 188 15.93 2.61 2.48
N ALA A 189 16.54 3.24 1.47
CA ALA A 189 17.59 4.23 1.67
C ALA A 189 17.08 5.44 2.49
N LEU A 190 15.90 5.98 2.18
CA LEU A 190 15.33 7.10 2.91
C LEU A 190 15.10 6.76 4.39
N MET A 191 14.52 5.61 4.69
CA MET A 191 14.33 5.18 6.09
C MET A 191 15.67 5.02 6.81
N LEU A 192 16.68 4.44 6.16
CA LEU A 192 18.02 4.31 6.72
C LEU A 192 18.68 5.68 6.96
N ILE A 193 18.57 6.60 6.00
CA ILE A 193 19.08 7.97 6.12
C ILE A 193 18.43 8.67 7.32
N VAL A 194 17.11 8.54 7.49
CA VAL A 194 16.39 9.13 8.63
C VAL A 194 16.85 8.49 9.94
N LEU A 195 17.02 7.17 10.00
CA LEU A 195 17.54 6.48 11.18
C LEU A 195 18.93 6.99 11.56
N VAL A 196 19.84 7.07 10.58
CA VAL A 196 21.20 7.57 10.76
C VAL A 196 21.19 9.04 11.16
N ALA A 197 20.34 9.87 10.56
CA ALA A 197 20.21 11.28 10.92
C ALA A 197 19.75 11.46 12.37
N ILE A 198 18.78 10.67 12.83
CA ILE A 198 18.34 10.66 14.23
C ILE A 198 19.50 10.25 15.16
N LEU A 199 20.24 9.20 14.78
CA LEU A 199 21.36 8.70 15.59
C LEU A 199 22.50 9.73 15.69
N LEU A 200 22.87 10.34 14.56
CA LEU A 200 23.87 11.40 14.52
C LEU A 200 23.43 12.63 15.33
N PHE A 201 22.16 13.02 15.20
CA PHE A 201 21.60 14.11 15.99
C PHE A 201 21.65 13.81 17.48
N TYR A 202 21.28 12.59 17.89
CA TYR A 202 21.36 12.15 19.27
C TYR A 202 22.79 12.21 19.83
N PHE A 203 23.78 11.70 19.09
CA PHE A 203 25.17 11.75 19.55
C PHE A 203 25.77 13.16 19.54
N ALA A 204 25.33 14.03 18.62
CA ALA A 204 25.85 15.40 18.52
C ALA A 204 25.24 16.37 19.56
N LYS A 205 23.93 16.24 19.84
CA LYS A 205 23.20 17.20 20.70
C LYS A 205 22.72 16.60 22.03
N GLY A 206 22.58 15.28 22.10
CA GLY A 206 21.98 14.61 23.25
C GLY A 206 20.48 14.88 23.40
N PRO A 207 19.87 14.45 24.51
CA PRO A 207 18.46 14.71 24.79
C PRO A 207 18.23 16.19 25.12
N ILE A 208 17.13 16.75 24.62
CA ILE A 208 16.66 18.09 24.97
C ILE A 208 16.28 18.08 26.46
N LYS A 209 17.03 18.84 27.26
CA LYS A 209 16.87 18.90 28.72
C LYS A 209 16.01 20.09 29.11
N VAL A 210 15.25 19.92 30.19
CA VAL A 210 14.65 21.03 30.93
C VAL A 210 15.78 21.77 31.67
N HIS A 211 15.82 23.09 31.59
CA HIS A 211 16.90 23.90 32.17
C HIS A 211 16.58 24.36 33.61
N GLY A 212 15.31 24.58 33.91
CA GLY A 212 14.84 24.94 35.25
C GLY A 212 14.76 23.74 36.19
N LYS A 213 14.84 24.02 37.50
CA LYS A 213 14.58 23.03 38.53
C LYS A 213 13.10 22.62 38.50
N PRO A 214 12.77 21.32 38.57
CA PRO A 214 11.38 20.87 38.70
C PRO A 214 10.71 21.53 39.90
N THR A 215 9.50 22.07 39.72
CA THR A 215 8.76 22.68 40.84
C THR A 215 8.02 21.63 41.67
N GLY A 216 7.81 20.43 41.12
CA GLY A 216 6.98 19.38 41.71
C GLY A 216 5.49 19.61 41.50
N ARG A 217 5.09 20.77 40.96
CA ARG A 217 3.69 21.05 40.60
C ARG A 217 3.41 20.45 39.23
N LEU A 218 2.48 19.50 39.20
CA LEU A 218 2.13 18.75 38.00
C LEU A 218 0.92 19.37 37.31
N ILE A 219 0.98 19.44 35.98
CA ILE A 219 -0.08 19.89 35.10
C ILE A 219 -0.48 18.73 34.19
N GLU A 220 -1.79 18.50 34.03
CA GLU A 220 -2.32 17.48 33.15
C GLU A 220 -2.26 17.91 31.68
N ARG A 221 -1.18 17.49 31.00
CA ARG A 221 -1.02 17.70 29.56
C ARG A 221 -1.93 16.80 28.74
N PHE A 222 -2.14 15.54 29.15
CA PHE A 222 -2.97 14.58 28.41
C PHE A 222 -3.95 13.86 29.32
N THR A 223 -5.24 13.89 28.98
CA THR A 223 -6.28 13.15 29.70
C THR A 223 -6.14 11.66 29.51
N TYR A 224 -6.81 10.85 30.35
CA TYR A 224 -6.80 9.40 30.19
C TYR A 224 -7.27 8.97 28.79
N PHE A 225 -8.35 9.58 28.29
CA PHE A 225 -8.89 9.31 26.97
C PHE A 225 -7.86 9.61 25.86
N GLU A 226 -7.26 10.81 25.88
CA GLU A 226 -6.25 11.20 24.90
C GLU A 226 -5.06 10.22 24.87
N ARG A 227 -4.59 9.76 26.04
CA ARG A 227 -3.53 8.76 26.15
C ARG A 227 -3.95 7.40 25.61
N ALA A 228 -5.15 6.93 25.95
CA ALA A 228 -5.66 5.66 25.46
C ALA A 228 -5.79 5.64 23.94
N CYS A 229 -6.34 6.71 23.35
CA CYS A 229 -6.41 6.89 21.90
C CYS A 229 -5.02 6.82 21.26
N HIS A 230 -4.05 7.55 21.82
CA HIS A 230 -2.68 7.55 21.34
C HIS A 230 -2.05 6.15 21.40
N TRP A 231 -2.14 5.45 22.54
CA TRP A 231 -1.50 4.13 22.69
C TRP A 231 -2.14 3.06 21.80
N VAL A 232 -3.46 3.06 21.63
CA VAL A 232 -4.14 2.15 20.69
C VAL A 232 -3.64 2.41 19.26
N ASN A 233 -3.61 3.67 18.83
CA ASN A 233 -3.14 4.04 17.50
C ASN A 233 -1.65 3.71 17.31
N ALA A 234 -0.81 3.99 18.30
CA ALA A 234 0.63 3.72 18.26
C ALA A 234 0.94 2.21 18.18
N ILE A 235 0.24 1.38 18.95
CA ILE A 235 0.41 -0.08 18.91
C ILE A 235 -0.03 -0.62 17.55
N ALA A 236 -1.19 -0.19 17.04
CA ALA A 236 -1.66 -0.57 15.71
C ALA A 236 -0.66 -0.18 14.62
N PHE A 237 -0.15 1.07 14.66
CA PHE A 237 0.88 1.55 13.75
C PHE A 237 2.15 0.70 13.83
N CYS A 238 2.67 0.40 15.02
CA CYS A 238 3.88 -0.43 15.17
C CYS A 238 3.70 -1.83 14.57
N ILE A 239 2.56 -2.47 14.81
CA ILE A 239 2.25 -3.78 14.22
C ILE A 239 2.22 -3.70 12.70
N LEU A 240 1.56 -2.68 12.13
CA LEU A 240 1.47 -2.46 10.69
C LEU A 240 2.81 -2.11 10.06
N ALA A 241 3.60 -1.25 10.69
CA ALA A 241 4.92 -0.85 10.21
C ALA A 241 5.89 -2.04 10.19
N ILE A 242 5.95 -2.82 11.27
CA ILE A 242 6.83 -4.00 11.34
C ILE A 242 6.43 -5.04 10.30
N SER A 243 5.14 -5.39 10.21
CA SER A 243 4.66 -6.33 9.20
C SER A 243 4.88 -5.81 7.77
N GLY A 244 4.65 -4.52 7.51
CA GLY A 244 4.92 -3.86 6.23
C GLY A 244 6.40 -3.90 5.84
N ILE A 245 7.30 -3.63 6.78
CA ILE A 245 8.76 -3.71 6.56
C ILE A 245 9.16 -5.15 6.20
N VAL A 246 8.63 -6.16 6.89
CA VAL A 246 8.93 -7.56 6.56
C VAL A 246 8.38 -7.95 5.18
N MET A 247 7.17 -7.53 4.82
CA MET A 247 6.61 -7.80 3.48
C MET A 247 7.39 -7.09 2.36
N ALA A 248 7.82 -5.85 2.57
CA ALA A 248 8.51 -5.07 1.56
C ALA A 248 9.99 -5.45 1.42
N PHE A 249 10.68 -5.65 2.54
CA PHE A 249 12.14 -5.75 2.60
C PHE A 249 12.66 -7.08 3.16
N GLY A 250 11.80 -7.90 3.78
CA GLY A 250 12.22 -9.12 4.48
C GLY A 250 12.98 -10.12 3.61
N LYS A 251 12.73 -10.13 2.29
CA LYS A 251 13.52 -10.94 1.34
C LYS A 251 15.02 -10.61 1.35
N PHE A 252 15.40 -9.36 1.63
CA PHE A 252 16.79 -8.90 1.53
C PHE A 252 17.60 -9.12 2.81
N PHE A 253 16.96 -9.09 3.99
CA PHE A 253 17.67 -9.24 5.27
C PHE A 253 17.16 -10.40 6.13
N ALA A 254 15.85 -10.70 6.13
CA ALA A 254 15.30 -11.75 6.98
C ALA A 254 15.41 -13.13 6.33
N LEU A 255 15.08 -13.25 5.05
CA LEU A 255 15.14 -14.53 4.33
C LEU A 255 16.55 -15.14 4.29
N PRO A 256 17.64 -14.39 4.01
CA PRO A 256 18.99 -14.97 4.01
C PRO A 256 19.44 -15.50 5.38
N ILE A 257 18.91 -14.94 6.47
CA ILE A 257 19.27 -15.31 7.85
C ILE A 257 18.42 -16.48 8.35
N LEU A 258 17.11 -16.44 8.10
CA LEU A 258 16.13 -17.40 8.66
C LEU A 258 15.90 -18.62 7.76
N GLY A 259 16.17 -18.51 6.46
CA GLY A 259 15.79 -19.51 5.47
C GLY A 259 14.28 -19.55 5.18
N GLY A 260 13.88 -20.21 4.09
CA GLY A 260 12.50 -20.21 3.60
C GLY A 260 11.48 -20.87 4.53
N GLN A 261 11.90 -21.90 5.27
CA GLN A 261 11.02 -22.67 6.16
C GLN A 261 10.54 -21.87 7.37
N ILE A 262 11.31 -20.86 7.80
CA ILE A 262 10.96 -19.98 8.92
C ILE A 262 10.38 -18.66 8.37
N PHE A 263 11.02 -18.07 7.36
CA PHE A 263 10.58 -16.79 6.79
C PHE A 263 9.18 -16.87 6.18
N GLY A 264 8.85 -17.97 5.49
CA GLY A 264 7.54 -18.15 4.85
C GLY A 264 6.38 -18.07 5.86
N PRO A 265 6.33 -18.96 6.86
CA PRO A 265 5.28 -18.93 7.89
C PRO A 265 5.20 -17.62 8.67
N ILE A 266 6.35 -17.04 9.06
CA ILE A 266 6.38 -15.76 9.78
C ILE A 266 5.79 -14.63 8.91
N THR A 267 6.19 -14.56 7.64
CA THR A 267 5.68 -13.54 6.73
C THR A 267 4.19 -13.72 6.47
N TRP A 268 3.70 -14.96 6.38
CA TRP A 268 2.27 -15.23 6.27
C TRP A 268 1.49 -14.75 7.51
N VAL A 269 2.00 -15.02 8.73
CA VAL A 269 1.39 -14.53 9.97
C VAL A 269 1.38 -13.00 10.00
N LEU A 270 2.52 -12.36 9.68
CA LEU A 270 2.65 -10.90 9.68
C LEU A 270 1.73 -10.25 8.67
N LYS A 271 1.64 -10.77 7.44
CA LYS A 271 0.69 -10.32 6.42
C LYS A 271 -0.74 -10.46 6.91
N THR A 272 -1.08 -11.59 7.54
CA THR A 272 -2.43 -11.82 8.06
C THR A 272 -2.78 -10.81 9.14
N ILE A 273 -1.89 -10.61 10.12
CA ILE A 273 -2.03 -9.57 11.15
C ILE A 273 -2.17 -8.19 10.51
N HIS A 274 -1.37 -7.88 9.47
CA HIS A 274 -1.45 -6.60 8.78
C HIS A 274 -2.84 -6.33 8.21
N ASN A 275 -3.42 -7.32 7.52
CA ASN A 275 -4.76 -7.20 6.95
C ASN A 275 -5.84 -6.99 8.03
N PHE A 276 -5.75 -7.66 9.18
CA PHE A 276 -6.74 -7.49 10.25
C PHE A 276 -6.56 -6.21 11.07
N VAL A 277 -5.32 -5.78 11.32
CA VAL A 277 -5.02 -4.57 12.09
C VAL A 277 -5.25 -3.31 11.26
N GLY A 278 -5.16 -3.38 9.93
CA GLY A 278 -5.41 -2.26 9.02
C GLY A 278 -6.76 -1.57 9.26
N PRO A 279 -7.90 -2.29 9.24
CA PRO A 279 -9.21 -1.73 9.57
C PRO A 279 -9.30 -1.15 10.99
N ALA A 280 -8.65 -1.78 11.98
CA ALA A 280 -8.61 -1.26 13.35
C ALA A 280 -7.83 0.07 13.41
N PHE A 281 -6.74 0.18 12.65
CA PHE A 281 -5.97 1.41 12.53
C PHE A 281 -6.79 2.55 11.92
N VAL A 282 -7.61 2.28 10.90
CA VAL A 282 -8.54 3.27 10.31
C VAL A 282 -9.46 3.86 11.38
N VAL A 283 -10.11 3.01 12.18
CA VAL A 283 -11.00 3.45 13.26
C VAL A 283 -10.21 4.28 14.28
N SER A 284 -9.00 3.83 14.65
CA SER A 284 -8.16 4.57 15.60
C SER A 284 -7.73 5.95 15.08
N LEU A 285 -7.47 6.11 13.77
CA LEU A 285 -7.15 7.40 13.16
C LEU A 285 -8.33 8.38 13.23
N ILE A 286 -9.56 7.90 13.00
CA ILE A 286 -10.76 8.73 13.12
C ILE A 286 -10.91 9.23 14.57
N VAL A 287 -10.73 8.34 15.55
CA VAL A 287 -10.77 8.71 16.97
C VAL A 287 -9.65 9.70 17.31
N MET A 288 -8.43 9.47 16.82
CA MET A 288 -7.29 10.38 16.99
C MET A 288 -7.57 11.77 16.42
N PHE A 289 -8.22 11.86 15.25
CA PHE A 289 -8.59 13.15 14.66
C PHE A 289 -9.50 13.93 15.62
N PHE A 290 -10.62 13.35 16.05
CA PHE A 290 -11.55 14.06 16.93
C PHE A 290 -10.96 14.36 18.32
N ALA A 291 -10.08 13.50 18.83
CA ALA A 291 -9.44 13.71 20.12
C ALA A 291 -8.44 14.88 20.11
N PHE A 292 -7.78 15.17 18.98
CA PHE A 292 -6.65 16.10 18.94
C PHE A 292 -6.82 17.30 17.98
N VAL A 293 -7.80 17.30 17.07
CA VAL A 293 -7.95 18.33 16.02
C VAL A 293 -8.06 19.75 16.59
N ARG A 294 -8.82 19.92 17.69
CA ARG A 294 -9.08 21.23 18.30
C ARG A 294 -7.79 21.95 18.69
N ASP A 295 -6.83 21.21 19.25
CA ASP A 295 -5.60 21.79 19.77
C ASP A 295 -4.47 21.81 18.71
N ASN A 296 -4.72 21.25 17.53
CA ASN A 296 -3.76 21.18 16.43
C ASN A 296 -4.06 22.18 15.29
N PHE A 297 -5.02 23.08 15.46
CA PHE A 297 -5.23 24.15 14.48
C PHE A 297 -3.98 25.05 14.38
N PRO A 298 -3.52 25.36 13.16
CA PRO A 298 -2.42 26.29 12.96
C PRO A 298 -2.75 27.68 13.53
N ASP A 299 -1.80 28.28 14.21
CA ASP A 299 -1.88 29.62 14.79
C ASP A 299 -0.67 30.48 14.37
N LYS A 300 -0.69 31.77 14.74
CA LYS A 300 0.39 32.71 14.35
C LYS A 300 1.74 32.37 14.98
N SER A 301 1.76 31.71 16.14
CA SER A 301 3.00 31.32 16.82
C SER A 301 3.71 30.19 16.07
N ASP A 302 2.97 29.35 15.33
CA ASP A 302 3.57 28.28 14.53
C ASP A 302 4.50 28.82 13.44
N TRP A 303 4.17 29.96 12.82
CA TRP A 303 5.03 30.59 11.83
C TRP A 303 6.35 31.07 12.44
N LEU A 304 6.31 31.63 13.64
CA LEU A 304 7.51 32.00 14.39
C LEU A 304 8.34 30.75 14.71
N TRP A 305 7.67 29.68 15.13
CA TRP A 305 8.32 28.40 15.45
C TRP A 305 9.02 27.78 14.26
N ILE A 306 8.37 27.74 13.09
CA ILE A 306 8.95 27.24 11.85
C ILE A 306 10.17 28.08 11.44
N ARG A 307 10.06 29.42 11.48
CA ARG A 307 11.18 30.31 11.10
C ARG A 307 12.39 30.16 12.01
N LYS A 308 12.18 29.87 13.29
CA LYS A 308 13.24 29.61 14.27
C LYS A 308 13.68 28.14 14.33
N GLY A 309 13.10 27.27 13.51
CA GLY A 309 13.37 25.83 13.53
C GLY A 309 13.12 25.20 14.91
N GLY A 310 12.13 25.72 15.65
CA GLY A 310 11.81 25.28 17.00
C GLY A 310 12.90 25.48 18.04
N GLY A 311 13.88 26.35 17.79
CA GLY A 311 15.03 26.55 18.68
C GLY A 311 16.06 25.40 18.64
N LEU A 312 15.87 24.41 17.76
CA LEU A 312 16.67 23.17 17.74
C LEU A 312 18.17 23.42 17.46
N PHE A 313 18.48 24.43 16.65
CA PHE A 313 19.85 24.73 16.25
C PHE A 313 20.56 25.71 17.20
N ASN A 314 19.83 26.71 17.70
CA ASN A 314 20.38 27.85 18.43
C ASN A 314 20.06 27.84 19.93
N GLY A 315 19.25 26.90 20.42
CA GLY A 315 18.82 26.82 21.82
C GLY A 315 17.91 27.97 22.26
N GLU A 316 17.40 28.75 21.31
CA GLU A 316 16.52 29.88 21.60
C GLU A 316 15.16 29.37 22.07
N HIS A 317 14.65 29.94 23.15
CA HIS A 317 13.30 29.68 23.61
C HIS A 317 12.29 30.19 22.58
N VAL A 318 11.37 29.32 22.15
CA VAL A 318 10.34 29.66 21.18
C VAL A 318 8.97 29.40 21.82
N PRO A 319 8.13 30.43 21.97
CA PRO A 319 6.81 30.26 22.57
C PRO A 319 5.96 29.34 21.70
N ALA A 320 5.27 28.39 22.33
CA ALA A 320 4.39 27.43 21.67
C ALA A 320 3.10 27.21 22.49
N GLY A 321 2.00 26.94 21.79
CA GLY A 321 0.74 26.50 22.37
C GLY A 321 0.84 25.08 22.94
N ARG A 322 -0.29 24.42 23.20
CA ARG A 322 -0.30 23.05 23.77
C ARG A 322 0.49 22.06 22.91
N PHE A 323 0.39 22.23 21.59
CA PHE A 323 1.21 21.57 20.59
C PHE A 323 2.03 22.61 19.83
N ASN A 324 3.31 22.31 19.56
CA ASN A 324 4.15 23.15 18.73
C ASN A 324 3.94 22.85 17.23
N ALA A 325 4.49 23.69 16.35
CA ALA A 325 4.32 23.53 14.91
C ALA A 325 4.83 22.18 14.36
N GLY A 326 5.88 21.61 14.96
CA GLY A 326 6.37 20.27 14.60
C GLY A 326 5.38 19.16 14.97
N GLU A 327 4.78 19.21 16.16
CA GLU A 327 3.71 18.29 16.57
C GLU A 327 2.48 18.42 15.66
N LYS A 328 2.09 19.66 15.30
CA LYS A 328 0.99 19.93 14.37
C LYS A 328 1.30 19.40 12.95
N LEU A 329 2.54 19.48 12.49
CA LEU A 329 2.98 18.88 11.22
C LEU A 329 2.84 17.36 11.24
N VAL A 330 3.18 16.70 12.35
CA VAL A 330 2.95 15.26 12.51
C VAL A 330 1.46 14.92 12.47
N PHE A 331 0.62 15.72 13.13
CA PHE A 331 -0.84 15.52 13.11
C PHE A 331 -1.43 15.66 11.70
N TRP A 332 -1.20 16.79 11.03
CA TRP A 332 -1.81 17.07 9.72
C TRP A 332 -1.14 16.31 8.58
N GLY A 333 0.20 16.28 8.54
CA GLY A 333 0.98 15.66 7.48
C GLY A 333 1.07 14.15 7.64
N GLY A 334 1.48 13.68 8.82
CA GLY A 334 1.71 12.26 9.09
C GLY A 334 0.41 11.50 9.32
N VAL A 335 -0.32 11.89 10.36
CA VAL A 335 -1.49 11.14 10.83
C VAL A 335 -2.67 11.32 9.88
N LEU A 336 -2.96 12.53 9.41
CA LEU A 336 -4.12 12.78 8.56
C LEU A 336 -3.83 12.57 7.06
N PHE A 337 -2.95 13.39 6.48
CA PHE A 337 -2.71 13.38 5.03
C PHE A 337 -2.16 12.04 4.56
N LEU A 338 -1.01 11.61 5.09
CA LEU A 338 -0.45 10.30 4.72
C LEU A 338 -1.33 9.15 5.22
N GLY A 339 -1.92 9.27 6.41
CA GLY A 339 -2.87 8.28 6.94
C GLY A 339 -4.05 8.00 6.02
N ILE A 340 -4.63 9.01 5.37
CA ILE A 340 -5.71 8.84 4.38
C ILE A 340 -5.21 8.01 3.19
N PHE A 341 -4.06 8.32 2.61
CA PHE A 341 -3.53 7.55 1.47
C PHE A 341 -3.21 6.12 1.87
N VAL A 342 -2.57 5.90 3.02
CA VAL A 342 -2.24 4.56 3.52
C VAL A 342 -3.50 3.73 3.77
N THR A 343 -4.50 4.30 4.44
CA THR A 343 -5.74 3.59 4.77
C THR A 343 -6.59 3.29 3.54
N LEU A 344 -6.85 4.28 2.68
CA LEU A 344 -7.68 4.06 1.49
C LEU A 344 -7.03 3.05 0.53
N SER A 345 -5.73 3.20 0.27
CA SER A 345 -5.03 2.22 -0.57
C SER A 345 -4.92 0.85 0.08
N GLY A 346 -4.73 0.77 1.41
CA GLY A 346 -4.64 -0.49 2.15
C GLY A 346 -5.98 -1.25 2.18
N LEU A 347 -7.08 -0.55 2.45
CA LEU A 347 -8.43 -1.12 2.40
C LEU A 347 -8.82 -1.56 0.98
N PHE A 348 -8.38 -0.82 -0.04
CA PHE A 348 -8.55 -1.25 -1.43
C PHE A 348 -7.75 -2.53 -1.71
N LEU A 349 -6.49 -2.62 -1.28
CA LEU A 349 -5.67 -3.82 -1.45
C LEU A 349 -6.25 -5.05 -0.72
N ASP A 350 -7.01 -4.83 0.35
CA ASP A 350 -7.70 -5.89 1.10
C ASP A 350 -9.14 -6.16 0.62
N HIS A 351 -9.57 -5.54 -0.49
CA HIS A 351 -10.91 -5.69 -1.07
C HIS A 351 -12.05 -5.28 -0.13
N LEU A 352 -11.80 -4.35 0.79
CA LEU A 352 -12.78 -3.89 1.79
C LEU A 352 -13.58 -2.66 1.34
N LEU A 353 -13.16 -1.98 0.27
CA LEU A 353 -13.87 -0.82 -0.24
C LEU A 353 -15.00 -1.22 -1.20
N PRO A 354 -16.25 -0.76 -1.00
CA PRO A 354 -17.34 -1.04 -1.94
C PRO A 354 -17.29 -0.15 -3.18
N VAL A 355 -16.13 0.44 -3.50
CA VAL A 355 -15.93 1.41 -4.57
C VAL A 355 -14.74 1.03 -5.45
N GLY A 356 -14.86 1.31 -6.74
CA GLY A 356 -13.84 1.02 -7.74
C GLY A 356 -13.83 -0.44 -8.21
N GLU A 357 -13.23 -0.66 -9.38
CA GLU A 357 -13.05 -2.00 -9.95
C GLU A 357 -11.73 -2.62 -9.47
N TYR A 358 -11.78 -3.86 -9.01
CA TYR A 358 -10.62 -4.64 -8.55
C TYR A 358 -9.84 -5.26 -9.72
N THR A 359 -9.36 -4.42 -10.63
CA THR A 359 -8.48 -4.82 -11.74
C THR A 359 -7.03 -4.94 -11.27
N ARG A 360 -6.20 -5.78 -11.90
CA ARG A 360 -4.77 -5.87 -11.55
C ARG A 360 -4.08 -4.52 -11.67
N GLY A 361 -4.46 -3.69 -12.64
CA GLY A 361 -3.91 -2.35 -12.83
C GLY A 361 -4.21 -1.41 -11.66
N ASN A 362 -5.46 -1.39 -11.17
CA ASN A 362 -5.84 -0.59 -10.01
C ASN A 362 -5.13 -1.08 -8.74
N MET A 363 -4.99 -2.40 -8.58
CA MET A 363 -4.24 -2.99 -7.45
C MET A 363 -2.75 -2.63 -7.48
N GLN A 364 -2.13 -2.59 -8.67
CA GLN A 364 -0.75 -2.14 -8.84
C GLN A 364 -0.56 -0.68 -8.43
N ILE A 365 -1.48 0.20 -8.85
CA ILE A 365 -1.47 1.63 -8.48
C ILE A 365 -1.69 1.80 -6.98
N ALA A 366 -2.70 1.14 -6.42
CA ALA A 366 -2.98 1.17 -4.98
C ALA A 366 -1.75 0.71 -4.17
N HIS A 367 -1.09 -0.36 -4.60
CA HIS A 367 0.16 -0.82 -3.97
C HIS A 367 1.27 0.23 -4.02
N MET A 368 1.48 0.90 -5.16
CA MET A 368 2.52 1.94 -5.26
C MET A 368 2.20 3.15 -4.37
N VAL A 369 0.94 3.60 -4.35
CA VAL A 369 0.47 4.68 -3.46
C VAL A 369 0.66 4.29 -2.00
N HIS A 370 0.24 3.08 -1.63
CA HIS A 370 0.38 2.55 -0.28
C HIS A 370 1.85 2.54 0.16
N ALA A 371 2.73 1.97 -0.67
CA ALA A 371 4.14 1.87 -0.35
C ALA A 371 4.78 3.26 -0.13
N VAL A 372 4.55 4.20 -1.05
CA VAL A 372 5.10 5.56 -0.94
C VAL A 372 4.57 6.28 0.31
N ALA A 373 3.26 6.27 0.52
CA ALA A 373 2.65 6.94 1.66
C ALA A 373 3.13 6.34 3.00
N THR A 374 3.21 5.02 3.09
CA THR A 374 3.66 4.34 4.32
C THR A 374 5.14 4.60 4.59
N ILE A 375 6.02 4.62 3.58
CA ILE A 375 7.44 4.98 3.77
C ILE A 375 7.60 6.39 4.32
N LEU A 376 6.90 7.37 3.73
CA LEU A 376 6.94 8.76 4.18
C LEU A 376 6.38 8.89 5.61
N MET A 377 5.29 8.18 5.90
CA MET A 377 4.67 8.19 7.23
C MET A 377 5.62 7.59 8.27
N MET A 378 6.26 6.45 7.97
CA MET A 378 7.26 5.85 8.85
C MET A 378 8.44 6.79 9.12
N CYS A 379 8.97 7.47 8.09
CA CYS A 379 10.05 8.43 8.27
C CYS A 379 9.67 9.56 9.24
N MET A 380 8.48 10.13 9.08
CA MET A 380 7.98 11.18 9.97
C MET A 380 7.74 10.65 11.39
N ILE A 381 7.13 9.48 11.52
CA ILE A 381 6.82 8.87 12.82
C ILE A 381 8.10 8.41 13.55
N MET A 382 9.18 8.04 12.85
CA MET A 382 10.48 7.79 13.48
C MET A 382 11.00 9.04 14.22
N GLY A 383 10.88 10.22 13.60
CA GLY A 383 11.21 11.49 14.26
C GLY A 383 10.30 11.78 15.46
N HIS A 384 9.00 11.51 15.32
CA HIS A 384 8.04 11.64 16.43
C HIS A 384 8.37 10.70 17.60
N ILE A 385 8.65 9.42 17.33
CA ILE A 385 9.05 8.44 18.33
C ILE A 385 10.34 8.89 19.02
N TYR A 386 11.34 9.34 18.25
CA TYR A 386 12.58 9.87 18.81
C TYR A 386 12.32 10.99 19.83
N LEU A 387 11.68 12.07 19.41
CA LEU A 387 11.40 13.22 20.29
C LEU A 387 10.45 12.85 21.45
N GLY A 388 9.46 11.99 21.21
CA GLY A 388 8.47 11.58 22.21
C GLY A 388 9.00 10.61 23.27
N THR A 389 10.15 9.96 23.05
CA THR A 389 10.69 8.94 23.96
C THR A 389 11.98 9.37 24.65
N PHE A 390 13.09 9.40 23.92
CA PHE A 390 14.42 9.66 24.48
C PHE A 390 15.08 10.96 23.98
N GLY A 391 14.54 11.57 22.92
CA GLY A 391 15.03 12.84 22.37
C GLY A 391 14.65 14.07 23.20
N MET A 392 13.56 14.03 23.97
CA MET A 392 13.11 15.13 24.83
C MET A 392 12.75 14.63 26.22
N ASN A 393 13.43 15.17 27.24
CA ASN A 393 13.18 14.79 28.63
C ASN A 393 11.75 15.17 29.06
N GLY A 394 11.07 14.24 29.72
CA GLY A 394 9.70 14.46 30.23
C GLY A 394 8.59 14.14 29.23
N ALA A 395 8.86 14.14 27.92
CA ALA A 395 7.87 13.88 26.87
C ALA A 395 7.19 12.50 27.03
N TYR A 396 7.99 11.45 27.20
CA TYR A 396 7.47 10.10 27.42
C TYR A 396 6.61 10.00 28.67
N ARG A 397 7.03 10.64 29.76
CA ARG A 397 6.29 10.65 31.03
C ARG A 397 4.93 11.34 30.86
N ALA A 398 4.86 12.39 30.04
CA ALA A 398 3.61 13.06 29.71
C ALA A 398 2.62 12.08 29.05
N MET A 399 3.06 11.26 28.10
CA MET A 399 2.19 10.31 27.41
C MET A 399 1.89 9.03 28.23
N LYS A 400 2.79 8.67 29.15
CA LYS A 400 2.58 7.52 30.05
C LYS A 400 1.61 7.85 31.19
N THR A 401 1.78 9.01 31.82
CA THR A 401 1.06 9.38 33.05
C THR A 401 0.00 10.45 32.85
N GLY A 402 0.14 11.29 31.82
CA GLY A 402 -0.72 12.46 31.57
C GLY A 402 -0.14 13.77 32.07
N TYR A 403 0.89 13.71 32.92
CA TYR A 403 1.34 14.87 33.68
C TYR A 403 2.73 15.33 33.26
N VAL A 404 2.93 16.65 33.29
CA VAL A 404 4.21 17.32 33.10
C VAL A 404 4.46 18.27 34.28
N ASP A 405 5.73 18.55 34.58
CA ASP A 405 6.08 19.57 35.57
C ASP A 405 5.80 20.97 35.00
N GLU A 406 5.42 21.90 35.85
CA GLU A 406 5.21 23.31 35.51
C GLU A 406 6.40 23.93 34.78
N THR A 407 7.63 23.60 35.18
CA THR A 407 8.84 24.08 34.51
C THR A 407 8.94 23.57 33.08
N TRP A 408 8.59 22.30 32.85
CA TRP A 408 8.57 21.73 31.51
C TRP A 408 7.54 22.43 30.63
N ALA A 409 6.34 22.69 31.17
CA ALA A 409 5.27 23.40 30.46
C ALA A 409 5.70 24.82 30.08
N ARG A 410 6.32 25.56 31.00
CA ARG A 410 6.82 26.91 30.74
C ARG A 410 7.91 26.95 29.67
N GLU A 411 8.85 26.00 29.69
CA GLU A 411 9.97 25.98 28.74
C GLU A 411 9.60 25.49 27.34
N HIS A 412 8.70 24.51 27.22
CA HIS A 412 8.40 23.90 25.92
C HIS A 412 7.09 24.39 25.32
N HIS A 413 6.18 24.92 26.15
CA HIS A 413 4.80 25.26 25.79
C HIS A 413 4.31 26.50 26.56
N GLU A 414 5.12 27.56 26.52
CA GLU A 414 4.91 28.81 27.29
C GLU A 414 3.49 29.37 27.15
N ILE A 415 2.96 29.46 25.92
CA ILE A 415 1.62 30.03 25.66
C ILE A 415 0.55 29.19 26.38
N TRP A 416 0.70 27.87 26.35
CA TRP A 416 -0.22 26.97 27.04
C TRP A 416 -0.11 27.07 28.56
N TYR A 417 1.11 27.20 29.08
CA TYR A 417 1.31 27.44 30.51
C TYR A 417 0.67 28.75 30.97
N ASP A 418 0.83 29.83 30.20
CA ASP A 418 0.24 31.14 30.51
C ASP A 418 -1.29 31.09 30.47
N ASP A 419 -1.88 30.34 29.54
CA ASP A 419 -3.34 30.15 29.49
C ASP A 419 -3.86 29.39 30.72
N ILE A 420 -3.09 28.43 31.24
CA ILE A 420 -3.43 27.73 32.50
C ILE A 420 -3.31 28.68 33.68
N LYS A 421 -2.23 29.46 33.76
CA LYS A 421 -2.01 30.44 34.82
C LYS A 421 -3.08 31.53 34.82
N ALA A 422 -3.56 31.92 33.65
CA ALA A 422 -4.65 32.87 33.46
C ALA A 422 -6.05 32.25 33.74
N GLY A 423 -6.14 30.96 34.07
CA GLY A 423 -7.39 30.27 34.36
C GLY A 423 -8.27 30.00 33.14
N LYS A 424 -7.75 30.18 31.92
CA LYS A 424 -8.50 29.87 30.68
C LYS A 424 -8.63 28.36 30.45
N ILE A 425 -7.65 27.59 30.93
CA ILE A 425 -7.60 26.14 30.86
C ILE A 425 -7.33 25.61 32.27
N PRO A 426 -8.09 24.63 32.77
CA PRO A 426 -7.80 24.06 34.09
C PRO A 426 -6.51 23.24 34.04
N ALA A 427 -5.69 23.34 35.09
CA ALA A 427 -4.44 22.57 35.22
C ALA A 427 -4.68 21.04 35.26
N GLN A 428 -5.88 20.63 35.69
CA GLN A 428 -6.38 19.26 35.61
C GLN A 428 -7.70 19.27 34.84
N ARG A 429 -7.70 18.61 33.68
CA ARG A 429 -8.83 18.55 32.74
C ARG A 429 -9.70 17.32 32.97
N THR A 430 -9.13 16.24 33.51
CA THR A 430 -9.88 15.06 33.94
C THR A 430 -10.60 15.38 35.26
N PRO A 431 -11.94 15.25 35.31
CA PRO A 431 -12.69 15.45 36.55
C PRO A 431 -12.17 14.52 37.64
N ASP A 432 -11.89 15.07 38.82
CA ASP A 432 -11.51 14.26 39.97
C ASP A 432 -12.78 13.68 40.61
N PRO A 433 -13.00 12.35 40.55
CA PRO A 433 -14.17 11.73 41.16
C PRO A 433 -14.17 11.84 42.69
N SER A 434 -13.02 12.11 43.34
CA SER A 434 -12.92 12.35 44.78
C SER A 434 -13.35 13.76 45.18
N VAL A 435 -13.40 14.70 44.23
CA VAL A 435 -13.99 16.04 44.39
C VAL A 435 -15.47 15.97 44.00
N ALA A 436 -16.20 15.02 44.57
CA ALA A 436 -17.65 15.00 44.46
C ALA A 436 -18.21 16.22 45.20
N LYS A 437 -19.00 17.03 44.46
CA LYS A 437 -19.62 18.28 44.91
C LYS A 437 -20.21 18.15 46.32
N THR A 438 -19.68 18.90 47.28
CA THR A 438 -20.35 19.17 48.55
C THR A 438 -21.77 19.66 48.22
N PRO A 439 -22.84 18.96 48.63
CA PRO A 439 -24.18 19.49 48.45
C PRO A 439 -24.30 20.74 49.31
N THR A 440 -24.52 21.90 48.69
CA THR A 440 -24.92 23.11 49.38
C THR A 440 -26.21 22.82 50.15
N ARG A 441 -26.08 22.62 51.46
CA ARG A 441 -27.21 22.53 52.38
C ARG A 441 -27.97 23.85 52.29
N PRO A 442 -29.27 23.86 51.96
CA PRO A 442 -30.03 25.11 52.00
C PRO A 442 -29.99 25.65 53.43
N ALA A 443 -29.71 26.95 53.55
CA ALA A 443 -29.82 27.66 54.83
C ALA A 443 -31.26 27.46 55.33
N ARG A 444 -31.41 26.83 56.50
CA ARG A 444 -32.68 26.83 57.22
C ARG A 444 -32.99 28.29 57.57
N ALA A 445 -34.14 28.75 57.12
CA ALA A 445 -34.79 29.97 57.58
C ALA A 445 -35.25 29.83 59.04
#